data_AF-A0AAU9VXK7-F1
#
_entry.id   AF-A0AAU9VXK7-F1
#
_cell.length_a   1.000
_cell.length_b   1.000
_cell.length_c   1.000
_cell.angle_alpha   90.00
_cell.angle_beta   90.00
_cell.angle_gamma   90.00
#
_symmetry.space_group_name_H-M   'P 1'
#
loop_
_entity.id
_entity.type
_entity.pdbx_description
1 polymer ?
#
loop_
_entity_poly.entity_id
_entity_poly.type
_entity_poly.pdbx_seq_one_letter_code
_entity_poly.pdbx_strand_id
1 'polypeptide(L)'
;INICNLSPPATSWRRPPASMDHSLGADILRMRHFRNSLYAHVTKASIDETSFNSNWNDIREVLLRLGGAKYDEVIRKMKTECMDPDAEEVYKSLLKEWQKQDDDIRDQVKSIDDKTEKTHELLLDLKDHVVSLGGIPGRSIKLCN
;
A
#
# COMPACT_ATOMS: atom_id res chain seq x y z
N ILE A 1 -5.11 -8.88 36.24
CA ILE A 1 -5.14 -9.61 34.96
C ILE A 1 -4.73 -11.04 35.25
N ASN A 2 -5.67 -11.98 35.10
CA ASN A 2 -5.40 -13.40 35.08
C ASN A 2 -5.57 -13.83 33.61
N ILE A 3 -4.53 -14.40 33.01
CA ILE A 3 -4.58 -14.92 31.64
C ILE A 3 -4.59 -16.43 31.76
N CYS A 4 -5.76 -17.04 31.54
CA CYS A 4 -5.94 -18.49 31.46
C CYS A 4 -5.36 -19.29 32.65
N ASN A 5 -5.36 -18.73 33.86
CA ASN A 5 -4.74 -19.34 35.06
C ASN A 5 -3.23 -19.62 34.93
N LEU A 6 -2.56 -18.93 34.00
CA LEU A 6 -1.12 -19.01 33.84
C LEU A 6 -0.39 -18.16 34.88
N SER A 7 0.75 -18.67 35.34
CA SER A 7 1.68 -17.88 36.13
C SER A 7 2.16 -16.68 35.33
N PRO A 8 2.24 -15.49 35.95
CA PRO A 8 2.79 -14.32 35.28
C PRO A 8 4.26 -14.55 34.88
N PRO A 9 4.73 -13.87 33.83
CA PRO A 9 6.16 -13.73 33.57
C PRO A 9 6.87 -13.12 34.76
N ALA A 10 8.20 -13.29 34.84
CA ALA A 10 9.00 -12.73 35.94
C ALA A 10 8.84 -11.21 36.08
N THR A 11 8.58 -10.50 34.97
CA THR A 11 8.40 -9.05 34.94
C THR A 11 6.94 -8.58 35.11
N SER A 12 6.00 -9.50 35.37
CA SER A 12 4.53 -9.31 35.40
C SER A 12 3.86 -9.15 34.02
N TRP A 13 2.53 -9.30 33.98
CA TRP A 13 1.70 -9.10 32.77
C TRP A 13 1.68 -7.65 32.23
N ARG A 14 2.26 -6.69 32.95
CA ARG A 14 2.20 -5.25 32.61
C ARG A 14 3.49 -4.72 32.00
N ARG A 15 4.57 -5.49 32.00
CA ARG A 15 5.88 -5.05 31.48
C ARG A 15 6.36 -6.03 30.43
N PRO A 16 7.23 -5.60 29.49
CA PRO A 16 7.85 -6.52 28.55
C PRO A 16 8.56 -7.66 29.29
N PRO A 17 8.47 -8.90 28.80
CA PRO A 17 9.24 -10.01 29.34
C PRO A 17 10.73 -9.81 29.04
N ALA A 18 11.61 -10.30 29.91
CA ALA A 18 13.04 -10.33 29.64
C ALA A 18 13.32 -11.22 28.40
N SER A 19 14.35 -10.92 27.61
CA SER A 19 14.67 -11.68 26.39
C SER A 19 14.86 -13.18 26.65
N MET A 20 15.47 -13.54 27.78
CA MET A 20 15.75 -14.91 28.20
C MET A 20 14.57 -15.62 28.90
N ASP A 21 13.46 -14.92 29.18
CA ASP A 21 12.28 -15.54 29.81
C ASP A 21 11.44 -16.26 28.75
N HIS A 22 11.70 -17.55 28.55
CA HIS A 22 10.97 -18.39 27.60
C HIS A 22 9.77 -19.12 28.24
N SER A 23 9.23 -18.60 29.36
CA SER A 23 8.01 -19.14 29.95
C SER A 23 6.80 -18.94 29.01
N LEU A 24 5.81 -19.83 29.13
CA LEU A 24 4.56 -19.74 28.37
C LEU A 24 3.89 -18.36 28.52
N GLY A 25 3.87 -17.81 29.73
CA GLY A 25 3.33 -16.47 29.97
C GLY A 25 4.10 -15.38 29.25
N ALA A 26 5.44 -15.47 29.23
CA ALA A 26 6.29 -14.50 28.54
C ALA A 26 6.06 -14.53 27.02
N ASP A 27 5.98 -15.71 26.43
CA ASP A 27 5.73 -15.87 24.99
C ASP A 27 4.33 -15.40 24.56
N ILE A 28 3.29 -15.65 25.38
CA ILE A 28 1.96 -15.06 25.15
C ILE A 28 2.01 -13.52 25.20
N LEU A 29 2.76 -12.96 26.14
CA LEU A 29 2.90 -11.52 26.26
C LEU A 29 3.68 -10.90 25.09
N ARG A 30 4.71 -11.60 24.56
CA ARG A 30 5.40 -11.21 23.32
C ARG A 30 4.46 -11.20 22.13
N MET A 31 3.65 -12.24 21.92
CA MET A 31 2.66 -12.28 20.83
C MET A 31 1.67 -11.11 20.90
N ARG A 32 1.18 -10.81 22.10
CA ARG A 32 0.33 -9.63 22.33
C ARG A 32 1.05 -8.33 21.95
N HIS A 33 2.32 -8.20 22.33
CA HIS A 33 3.12 -7.02 22.01
C HIS A 33 3.31 -6.87 20.51
N PHE A 34 3.73 -7.91 19.80
CA PHE A 34 3.90 -7.88 18.34
C PHE A 34 2.61 -7.45 17.63
N ARG A 35 1.47 -8.05 17.98
CA ARG A 35 0.16 -7.69 17.42
C ARG A 35 -0.18 -6.21 17.63
N ASN A 36 0.09 -5.69 18.83
CA ASN A 36 -0.22 -4.29 19.14
C ASN A 36 0.73 -3.30 18.47
N SER A 37 2.03 -3.57 18.52
CA SER A 37 3.06 -2.65 18.03
C SER A 37 3.23 -2.67 16.52
N LEU A 38 3.09 -3.84 15.88
CA LEU A 38 3.38 -4.02 14.45
C LEU A 38 2.14 -3.92 13.55
N TYR A 39 0.94 -4.08 14.11
CA TYR A 39 -0.30 -4.09 13.33
C TYR A 39 -1.35 -3.10 13.86
N ALA A 40 -1.68 -3.14 15.15
CA ALA A 40 -2.83 -2.39 15.65
C ALA A 40 -2.65 -0.85 15.71
N HIS A 41 -1.40 -0.37 15.72
CA HIS A 41 -1.09 1.05 15.91
C HIS A 41 -0.15 1.63 14.83
N VAL A 42 0.06 0.93 13.72
CA VAL A 42 0.90 1.45 12.64
C VAL A 42 0.13 2.48 11.82
N THR A 43 0.76 3.64 11.58
CA THR A 43 0.19 4.73 10.78
C THR A 43 0.50 4.60 9.29
N LYS A 44 1.38 3.68 8.92
CA LYS A 44 1.80 3.39 7.55
C LYS A 44 1.74 1.90 7.30
N ALA A 45 1.19 1.53 6.14
CA ALA A 45 1.19 0.16 5.63
C ALA A 45 2.49 -0.14 4.86
N SER A 46 3.64 0.19 5.44
CA SER A 46 4.95 -0.07 4.83
C SER A 46 5.99 -0.33 5.92
N ILE A 47 6.81 -1.36 5.74
CA ILE A 47 7.96 -1.70 6.58
C ILE A 47 9.14 -2.04 5.67
N ASP A 48 10.36 -1.64 6.04
CA ASP A 48 11.54 -2.03 5.27
C ASP A 48 11.88 -3.51 5.48
N GLU A 49 12.61 -4.09 4.53
CA GLU A 49 12.95 -5.51 4.53
C GLU A 49 13.76 -5.94 5.78
N THR A 50 14.63 -5.08 6.29
CA THR A 50 15.46 -5.41 7.46
C THR A 50 14.59 -5.52 8.71
N SER A 51 13.73 -4.52 8.93
CA SER A 51 12.76 -4.52 10.02
C SER A 51 11.76 -5.67 9.90
N PHE A 52 11.27 -5.96 8.69
CA PHE A 52 10.38 -7.10 8.44
C PHE A 52 11.05 -8.41 8.84
N ASN A 53 12.26 -8.67 8.35
CA ASN A 53 13.00 -9.91 8.62
C ASN A 53 13.31 -10.08 10.11
N SER A 54 13.69 -9.02 10.80
CA SER A 54 13.94 -9.06 12.25
C SER A 54 12.67 -9.42 13.03
N ASN A 55 11.58 -8.69 12.79
CA ASN A 55 10.31 -8.93 13.47
C ASN A 55 9.76 -10.33 13.17
N TRP A 56 9.86 -10.77 11.91
CA TRP A 56 9.42 -12.10 11.50
C TRP A 56 10.18 -13.20 12.23
N ASN A 57 11.50 -13.09 12.36
CA ASN A 57 12.30 -14.07 13.08
C ASN A 57 11.90 -14.14 14.56
N ASP A 58 11.72 -12.99 15.22
CA ASP A 58 11.28 -12.94 16.62
C ASP A 58 9.91 -13.59 16.83
N ILE A 59 8.97 -13.35 15.91
CA ILE A 59 7.64 -13.96 15.91
C ILE A 59 7.74 -15.48 15.69
N ARG A 60 8.52 -15.92 14.68
CA ARG A 60 8.71 -17.35 14.38
C ARG A 60 9.27 -18.10 15.59
N GLU A 61 10.30 -17.56 16.25
CA GLU A 61 10.89 -18.18 17.43
C GLU A 61 9.88 -18.33 18.58
N VAL A 62 9.02 -17.33 18.80
CA VAL A 62 7.93 -17.43 19.79
C VAL A 62 6.90 -18.49 19.39
N LEU A 63 6.48 -18.53 18.12
CA LEU A 63 5.53 -19.52 17.61
C LEU A 63 6.06 -20.94 17.74
N LEU A 64 7.36 -21.15 17.48
CA LEU A 64 8.02 -22.44 17.64
C LEU A 64 8.09 -22.89 19.10
N ARG A 65 8.34 -21.98 20.04
CA ARG A 65 8.31 -22.31 21.48
C ARG A 65 6.91 -22.66 21.95
N LEU A 66 5.87 -21.98 21.44
CA LEU A 66 4.48 -22.23 21.80
C LEU A 66 3.90 -23.51 21.17
N GLY A 67 4.16 -23.74 19.88
CA GLY A 67 3.59 -24.86 19.11
C GLY A 67 4.49 -26.09 19.00
N GLY A 68 5.80 -25.91 19.18
CA GLY A 68 6.83 -26.93 18.98
C GLY A 68 7.38 -26.99 17.56
N ALA A 69 8.53 -27.66 17.42
CA ALA A 69 9.29 -27.77 16.17
C ALA A 69 8.53 -28.42 15.01
N LYS A 70 7.49 -29.21 15.28
CA LYS A 70 6.65 -29.84 14.25
C LYS A 70 5.95 -28.82 13.33
N TYR A 71 5.78 -27.58 13.77
CA TYR A 71 5.19 -26.51 12.98
C TYR A 71 6.20 -25.68 12.19
N ASP A 72 7.51 -25.97 12.31
CA ASP A 72 8.55 -25.13 11.73
C ASP A 72 8.40 -24.93 10.23
N GLU A 73 8.17 -26.01 9.48
CA GLU A 73 8.02 -25.91 8.03
C GLU A 73 6.80 -25.07 7.65
N VAL A 74 5.66 -25.25 8.33
CA VAL A 74 4.45 -24.45 8.07
C VAL A 74 4.67 -22.99 8.43
N ILE A 75 5.31 -22.70 9.56
CA ILE A 75 5.62 -21.33 9.97
C ILE A 75 6.59 -20.69 8.98
N ARG A 76 7.63 -21.39 8.53
CA ARG A 76 8.59 -20.88 7.54
C ARG A 76 7.89 -20.52 6.23
N LYS A 77 6.97 -21.38 5.77
CA LYS A 77 6.16 -21.14 4.58
C LYS A 77 5.28 -19.90 4.69
N MET A 78 4.67 -19.65 5.86
CA MET A 78 3.84 -18.45 6.10
C MET A 78 4.59 -17.12 5.88
N LYS A 79 5.94 -17.11 5.86
CA LYS A 79 6.71 -15.90 5.55
C LYS A 79 6.49 -15.42 4.11
N THR A 80 6.36 -16.36 3.19
CA THR A 80 6.46 -16.11 1.74
C THR A 80 5.29 -16.66 0.93
N GLU A 81 4.63 -17.71 1.43
CA GLU A 81 3.46 -18.31 0.77
C GLU A 81 2.20 -17.56 1.17
N CYS A 82 1.31 -17.33 0.19
CA CYS A 82 -0.01 -16.77 0.47
C CYS A 82 -0.80 -17.72 1.37
N MET A 83 -1.48 -17.19 2.39
CA MET A 83 -2.37 -18.00 3.23
C MET A 83 -3.59 -18.53 2.47
N ASP A 84 -3.89 -17.95 1.30
CA ASP A 84 -4.94 -18.37 0.38
C ASP A 84 -4.35 -18.43 -1.05
N PRO A 85 -3.88 -19.63 -1.48
CA PRO A 85 -3.28 -19.81 -2.80
C PRO A 85 -4.21 -19.40 -3.95
N ASP A 86 -5.53 -19.59 -3.78
CA ASP A 86 -6.52 -19.23 -4.80
C ASP A 86 -6.66 -17.71 -4.89
N ALA A 87 -6.59 -17.00 -3.76
CA ALA A 87 -6.57 -15.55 -3.74
C ALA A 87 -5.29 -14.96 -4.36
N GLU A 88 -4.15 -15.63 -4.24
CA GLU A 88 -2.87 -15.15 -4.80
C GLU A 88 -2.94 -14.99 -6.32
N GLU A 89 -3.43 -16.01 -7.02
CA GLU A 89 -3.55 -15.97 -8.49
C GLU A 89 -4.59 -14.93 -8.94
N VAL A 90 -5.65 -14.74 -8.16
CA VAL A 90 -6.64 -13.67 -8.38
C VAL A 90 -5.99 -12.29 -8.25
N TYR A 91 -5.22 -12.03 -7.18
CA TYR A 91 -4.54 -10.75 -7.00
C TYR A 91 -3.47 -10.48 -8.05
N LYS A 92 -2.68 -11.49 -8.44
CA LYS A 92 -1.71 -11.37 -9.53
C LYS A 92 -2.39 -11.01 -10.85
N SER A 93 -3.53 -11.64 -11.14
CA SER A 93 -4.30 -11.37 -12.36
C SER A 93 -4.90 -9.95 -12.34
N LEU A 94 -5.46 -9.52 -11.21
CA LEU A 94 -5.96 -8.16 -11.01
C LEU A 94 -4.86 -7.11 -11.19
N LEU A 95 -3.68 -7.32 -10.62
CA LEU A 95 -2.55 -6.39 -10.76
C LEU A 95 -2.09 -6.25 -12.22
N LYS A 96 -2.05 -7.35 -12.98
CA LYS A 96 -1.73 -7.32 -14.41
C LYS A 96 -2.78 -6.58 -15.23
N GLU A 97 -4.05 -6.77 -14.91
CA GLU A 97 -5.15 -6.07 -15.58
C GLU A 97 -5.10 -4.57 -15.28
N TRP A 98 -4.90 -4.18 -14.02
CA TRP A 98 -4.74 -2.78 -13.64
C TRP A 98 -3.52 -2.14 -14.30
N GLN A 99 -2.39 -2.84 -14.37
CA GLN A 99 -1.22 -2.36 -15.09
C GLN A 99 -1.53 -2.08 -16.57
N LYS A 100 -2.26 -2.98 -17.22
CA LYS A 100 -2.68 -2.81 -18.62
C LYS A 100 -3.63 -1.61 -18.78
N GLN A 101 -4.56 -1.41 -17.85
CA GLN A 101 -5.45 -0.26 -17.85
C GLN A 101 -4.68 1.05 -17.64
N ASP A 102 -3.71 1.07 -16.73
CA ASP A 102 -2.86 2.23 -16.50
C ASP A 102 -2.00 2.58 -17.72
N ASP A 103 -1.51 1.56 -18.44
CA ASP A 103 -0.76 1.76 -19.69
C ASP A 103 -1.68 2.28 -20.81
N ASP A 104 -2.90 1.76 -20.98
CA ASP A 104 -3.88 2.26 -21.96
C ASP A 104 -4.30 3.70 -21.65
N ILE A 105 -4.60 4.02 -20.39
CA ILE A 105 -4.92 5.38 -19.95
C ILE A 105 -3.74 6.32 -20.26
N ARG A 106 -2.50 5.90 -20.00
CA ARG A 106 -1.31 6.69 -20.29
C ARG A 106 -1.19 7.00 -21.78
N ASP A 107 -1.42 6.01 -22.63
CA ASP A 107 -1.38 6.18 -24.09
C ASP A 107 -2.49 7.11 -24.59
N GLN A 108 -3.70 6.99 -24.04
CA GLN A 108 -4.82 7.88 -24.35
C GLN A 108 -4.53 9.32 -23.93
N VAL A 109 -4.02 9.53 -22.71
CA VAL A 109 -3.63 10.86 -22.21
C VAL A 109 -2.58 11.48 -23.11
N LYS A 110 -1.56 10.73 -23.53
CA LYS A 110 -0.54 11.21 -24.47
C LYS A 110 -1.14 11.59 -25.82
N SER A 111 -2.07 10.79 -26.35
CA SER A 111 -2.75 11.13 -27.61
C SER A 111 -3.60 12.40 -27.50
N ILE A 112 -4.22 12.64 -26.35
CA ILE A 112 -4.98 13.87 -26.09
C ILE A 112 -4.02 15.05 -26.02
N ASP A 113 -2.90 14.92 -25.30
CA ASP A 113 -1.86 15.95 -25.17
C ASP A 113 -1.35 16.42 -26.55
N ASP A 114 -0.97 15.47 -27.41
CA ASP A 114 -0.52 15.74 -28.79
C ASP A 114 -1.60 16.48 -29.62
N LYS A 115 -2.87 16.14 -29.44
CA LYS A 115 -3.99 16.80 -30.15
C LYS A 115 -4.24 18.20 -29.60
N THR A 116 -4.14 18.38 -28.28
CA THR A 116 -4.31 19.68 -27.65
C THR A 116 -3.22 20.66 -28.07
N GLU A 117 -1.97 20.19 -28.20
CA GLU A 117 -0.86 21.02 -28.67
C GLU A 117 -1.06 21.46 -30.13
N LYS A 118 -1.40 20.54 -31.03
CA LYS A 118 -1.74 20.88 -32.43
C LYS A 118 -2.92 21.85 -32.53
N THR A 119 -3.94 21.65 -31.71
CA THR A 119 -5.11 22.56 -31.68
C THR A 119 -4.70 23.95 -31.20
N HIS A 120 -3.79 24.03 -30.23
CA HIS A 120 -3.25 25.29 -29.73
C HIS A 120 -2.46 26.02 -30.82
N GLU A 121 -1.58 25.34 -31.54
CA GLU A 121 -0.83 25.90 -32.68
C GLU A 121 -1.76 26.48 -33.74
N LEU A 122 -2.76 25.71 -34.18
CA LEU A 122 -3.74 26.17 -35.18
C LEU A 122 -4.55 27.39 -34.71
N LEU A 123 -4.85 27.48 -33.41
CA LEU A 123 -5.55 28.64 -32.85
C LEU A 123 -4.66 29.89 -32.83
N LEU A 124 -3.35 29.73 -32.60
CA LEU A 124 -2.39 30.84 -32.70
C LEU A 124 -2.30 31.34 -34.15
N ASP A 125 -2.15 30.44 -35.11
CA ASP A 125 -2.09 30.79 -36.55
C ASP A 125 -3.37 31.52 -37.00
N LEU A 126 -4.55 31.02 -36.59
CA LEU A 126 -5.83 31.64 -36.90
C LEU A 126 -5.95 33.03 -36.28
N LYS A 127 -5.51 33.18 -35.03
CA LYS A 127 -5.50 34.47 -34.33
C LYS A 127 -4.64 35.49 -35.06
N ASP A 128 -3.43 35.10 -35.47
CA ASP A 128 -2.51 35.98 -36.20
C ASP A 128 -3.08 36.38 -37.57
N HIS A 129 -3.71 35.44 -38.27
CA HIS A 129 -4.41 35.72 -39.52
C HIS A 129 -5.56 36.74 -39.33
N VAL A 130 -6.41 36.56 -38.31
CA VAL A 130 -7.52 37.49 -38.00
C VAL A 130 -7.00 38.89 -37.63
N VAL A 131 -5.90 38.98 -36.89
CA VAL A 131 -5.25 40.26 -36.57
C VAL A 131 -4.74 40.95 -37.84
N SER A 132 -4.13 40.20 -38.77
CA SER A 132 -3.61 40.74 -40.03
C SER A 132 -4.69 41.28 -40.97
N LEU A 133 -5.91 40.75 -40.90
CA LEU A 133 -7.04 41.19 -41.72
C LEU A 133 -7.65 42.53 -41.27
N GLY A 134 -7.17 43.10 -40.17
CA GLY A 134 -7.69 44.34 -39.59
C GLY A 134 -9.05 44.09 -38.94
N GLY A 135 -9.07 43.99 -37.60
CA GLY A 135 -10.26 43.61 -36.81
C GLY A 135 -11.57 44.20 -37.35
N ILE A 136 -12.59 43.34 -37.48
CA ILE A 136 -13.89 43.69 -38.07
C ILE A 136 -14.45 44.94 -37.36
N PRO A 137 -14.61 46.09 -38.04
CA PRO A 137 -15.27 47.25 -37.45
C PRO A 137 -16.71 46.85 -37.13
N GLY A 138 -17.08 46.89 -35.85
CA GLY A 138 -18.46 46.64 -35.42
C GLY A 138 -19.40 47.57 -36.17
N ARG A 139 -20.22 47.02 -37.07
CA ARG A 139 -21.29 47.78 -37.73
C ARG A 139 -22.32 48.14 -36.67
N SER A 140 -22.26 49.37 -36.18
CA SER A 140 -23.39 49.99 -35.47
C SER A 140 -24.54 50.13 -36.45
N ILE A 141 -25.52 49.23 -36.37
CA ILE A 141 -26.78 49.36 -37.08
C ILE A 141 -27.54 50.49 -36.39
N LYS A 142 -27.53 51.70 -36.98
CA LYS A 142 -28.46 52.75 -36.59
C LYS A 142 -29.85 52.36 -37.13
N LEU A 143 -30.73 51.95 -36.23
CA LEU A 143 -32.17 51.89 -36.49
C LEU A 143 -32.67 53.34 -36.68
N CYS A 144 -33.14 53.67 -37.88
CA CYS A 144 -33.81 54.93 -38.15
C CYS A 144 -35.22 54.88 -37.53
N ASN A 145 -35.50 55.83 -36.63
CA ASN A 145 -36.86 56.27 -36.25
C ASN A 145 -37.13 57.63 -36.92
#